data_AF-A0A0N1EHF5-F1
#
_entry.id   AF-A0A0N1EHF5-F1
#
_cell.length_a   1.000
_cell.length_b   1.000
_cell.length_c   1.000
_cell.angle_alpha   90.00
_cell.angle_beta   90.00
_cell.angle_gamma   90.00
#
_symmetry.space_group_name_H-M   'P 1'
#
loop_
_entity.id
_entity.type
_entity.pdbx_description
1 polymer ?
#
loop_
_entity_poly.entity_id
_entity_poly.type
_entity_poly.pdbx_seq_one_letter_code
_entity_poly.pdbx_strand_id
1 'polypeptide(L)'
;MPQAPDIQLAIFSQAVDAVGGQRALARHLGIAERDVRDRISGDTPLDYATLRETARALIAHSDMCRRLERKLSPAFSENLTDEQIEALSKS
;
A
#
# COMPACT_ATOMS: atom_id res chain seq x y z
N MET A 1 -12.19 -25.26 -1.19
CA MET A 1 -11.90 -25.31 -2.64
C MET A 1 -10.65 -24.46 -2.88
N PRO A 2 -9.65 -24.96 -3.65
CA PRO A 2 -8.50 -24.14 -4.04
C PRO A 2 -8.95 -22.97 -4.95
N GLN A 3 -8.23 -21.86 -4.89
CA GLN A 3 -8.51 -20.68 -5.71
C GLN A 3 -8.06 -20.90 -7.16
N ALA A 4 -8.82 -20.37 -8.13
CA ALA A 4 -8.44 -20.42 -9.53
C ALA A 4 -7.25 -19.47 -9.81
N PRO A 5 -6.29 -19.83 -10.69
CA PRO A 5 -5.08 -19.04 -10.91
C PRO A 5 -5.33 -17.60 -11.40
N ASP A 6 -6.32 -17.42 -12.26
CA ASP A 6 -6.77 -16.11 -12.79
C ASP A 6 -7.31 -15.21 -11.66
N ILE A 7 -8.07 -15.77 -10.73
CA ILE A 7 -8.58 -15.05 -9.56
C ILE A 7 -7.42 -14.64 -8.64
N GLN A 8 -6.45 -15.53 -8.41
CA GLN A 8 -5.27 -15.21 -7.59
C GLN A 8 -4.45 -14.08 -8.22
N LEU A 9 -4.23 -14.13 -9.53
CA LEU A 9 -3.52 -13.09 -10.26
C LEU A 9 -4.26 -11.74 -10.19
N ALA A 10 -5.59 -11.75 -10.36
CA ALA A 10 -6.39 -10.53 -10.23
C ALA A 10 -6.32 -9.91 -8.83
N ILE A 11 -6.34 -10.73 -7.77
CA ILE A 11 -6.18 -10.25 -6.39
C ILE A 11 -4.76 -9.74 -6.15
N PHE A 12 -3.74 -10.41 -6.68
CA PHE A 12 -2.35 -9.96 -6.58
C PHE A 12 -2.17 -8.59 -7.25
N SER A 13 -2.72 -8.38 -8.45
CA SER A 13 -2.69 -7.09 -9.13
C SER A 13 -3.36 -5.99 -8.30
N GLN A 14 -4.54 -6.27 -7.73
CA GLN A 14 -5.21 -5.32 -6.81
C GLN A 14 -4.36 -5.00 -5.57
N ALA A 15 -3.68 -6.01 -5.01
CA ALA A 15 -2.78 -5.81 -3.88
C ALA A 15 -1.58 -4.93 -4.24
N VAL A 16 -1.01 -5.10 -5.44
CA VAL A 16 0.08 -4.26 -5.93
C VAL A 16 -0.39 -2.80 -6.01
N ASP A 17 -1.56 -2.55 -6.60
CA ASP A 17 -2.13 -1.21 -6.71
C ASP A 17 -2.38 -0.59 -5.33
N ALA A 18 -2.93 -1.36 -4.39
CA ALA A 18 -3.22 -0.91 -3.03
C ALA A 18 -1.96 -0.53 -2.23
N VAL A 19 -0.81 -1.15 -2.49
CA VAL A 19 0.48 -0.79 -1.86
C VAL A 19 1.10 0.47 -2.49
N GLY A 20 0.55 0.95 -3.61
CA GLY A 20 1.06 2.10 -4.36
C GLY A 20 1.76 1.74 -5.67
N GLY A 21 1.48 0.56 -6.23
CA GLY A 21 1.94 0.11 -7.54
C GLY A 21 3.22 -0.74 -7.52
N GLN A 22 3.65 -1.15 -8.72
CA GLN A 22 4.76 -2.09 -8.94
C GLN A 22 6.05 -1.66 -8.24
N ARG A 23 6.42 -0.38 -8.37
CA ARG A 23 7.63 0.17 -7.76
C ARG A 23 7.61 0.13 -6.23
N ALA A 24 6.45 0.38 -5.62
CA ALA A 24 6.30 0.35 -4.17
C ALA A 24 6.43 -1.07 -3.64
N LEU A 25 5.75 -2.03 -4.28
CA LEU A 25 5.86 -3.43 -3.90
C LEU A 25 7.28 -3.98 -4.13
N ALA A 26 7.93 -3.65 -5.25
CA ALA A 26 9.29 -4.09 -5.54
C ALA A 26 10.30 -3.64 -4.45
N ARG A 27 10.16 -2.41 -3.96
CA ARG A 27 10.97 -1.90 -2.83
C ARG A 27 10.69 -2.66 -1.53
N HIS A 28 9.43 -2.98 -1.24
CA HIS A 28 9.07 -3.78 -0.07
C HIS A 28 9.65 -5.19 -0.13
N LEU A 29 9.65 -5.80 -1.31
CA LEU A 29 10.13 -7.15 -1.53
C LEU A 29 11.65 -7.26 -1.74
N GLY A 30 12.34 -6.13 -1.95
CA GLY A 30 13.79 -6.12 -2.24
C GLY A 30 14.14 -6.72 -3.61
N ILE A 31 13.25 -6.58 -4.59
CA ILE A 31 13.41 -7.14 -5.95
C ILE A 31 13.33 -6.04 -7.02
N ALA A 32 13.59 -6.39 -8.27
CA ALA A 32 13.43 -5.42 -9.36
C ALA A 32 11.96 -5.21 -9.71
N GLU A 33 11.61 -3.99 -10.14
CA GLU A 33 10.24 -3.65 -10.56
C GLU A 33 9.76 -4.52 -11.73
N ARG A 34 10.67 -4.88 -12.64
CA ARG A 34 10.38 -5.82 -13.74
C ARG A 34 9.88 -7.17 -13.22
N ASP A 35 10.42 -7.65 -12.10
CA ASP A 35 10.05 -8.96 -11.56
C ASP A 35 8.62 -8.91 -11.00
N VAL A 36 8.16 -7.75 -10.51
CA VAL A 36 6.75 -7.56 -10.13
C VAL A 36 5.86 -7.51 -11.37
N ARG A 37 6.30 -6.82 -12.42
CA ARG A 37 5.58 -6.75 -13.71
C ARG A 37 5.37 -8.14 -14.31
N ASP A 38 6.42 -8.96 -14.38
CA ASP A 38 6.38 -10.31 -14.96
C ASP A 38 5.43 -11.22 -14.18
N ARG A 39 5.28 -10.99 -12.86
CA ARG A 39 4.29 -11.70 -12.05
C ARG A 39 2.86 -11.23 -12.33
N ILE A 40 2.64 -9.94 -12.54
CA ILE A 40 1.32 -9.36 -12.88
C ILE A 40 0.84 -9.79 -14.26
N SER A 41 1.74 -9.91 -15.24
CA SER A 41 1.40 -10.42 -16.57
C SER A 41 1.15 -11.93 -16.58
N GLY A 42 1.55 -12.64 -15.52
CA GLY A 42 1.51 -14.11 -15.47
C GLY A 42 2.68 -14.78 -16.17
N ASP A 43 3.66 -14.02 -16.66
CA ASP A 43 4.90 -14.55 -17.26
C ASP A 43 5.74 -15.32 -16.22
N THR A 44 5.67 -14.88 -14.96
CA THR A 44 6.25 -15.58 -13.80
C THR A 44 5.13 -16.01 -12.84
N PRO A 45 5.06 -17.31 -12.47
CA PRO A 45 4.06 -17.79 -11.51
C PRO A 45 4.19 -17.14 -10.13
N LEU A 46 3.05 -16.95 -9.47
CA LEU A 46 3.00 -16.51 -8.07
C LEU A 46 3.35 -17.67 -7.15
N ASP A 47 4.44 -17.54 -6.40
CA ASP A 47 4.80 -18.48 -5.34
C ASP A 47 4.24 -18.04 -3.98
N TYR A 48 4.22 -18.99 -3.04
CA TYR A 48 3.73 -18.76 -1.69
C TYR A 48 4.48 -17.63 -0.97
N ALA A 49 5.80 -17.52 -1.19
CA ALA A 49 6.62 -16.50 -0.56
C ALA A 49 6.21 -15.10 -1.01
N THR A 50 6.02 -14.91 -2.32
CA THR A 50 5.54 -13.66 -2.92
C THR A 50 4.19 -13.27 -2.36
N LEU A 51 3.24 -14.19 -2.27
CA LEU A 51 1.91 -13.93 -1.70
C LEU A 51 2.00 -13.51 -0.24
N ARG A 52 2.82 -14.22 0.56
CA ARG A 52 3.02 -13.92 1.98
C ARG A 52 3.66 -12.55 2.21
N GLU A 53 4.71 -12.22 1.46
CA GLU A 53 5.39 -10.94 1.62
C GLU A 53 4.55 -9.77 1.09
N THR A 54 3.74 -9.99 0.04
CA THR A 54 2.78 -9.00 -0.44
C THR A 54 1.70 -8.72 0.60
N ALA A 55 1.18 -9.76 1.28
CA ALA A 55 0.25 -9.57 2.39
C ALA A 55 0.87 -8.78 3.55
N ARG A 56 2.16 -9.01 3.87
CA ARG A 56 2.90 -8.20 4.86
C ARG A 56 3.07 -6.76 4.42
N ALA A 57 3.37 -6.52 3.15
CA ALA A 57 3.47 -5.17 2.60
C ALA A 57 2.14 -4.40 2.71
N LEU A 58 1.00 -5.06 2.45
CA LEU A 58 -0.33 -4.48 2.64
C LEU A 58 -0.58 -4.05 4.09
N ILE A 59 -0.24 -4.90 5.06
CA ILE A 59 -0.40 -4.57 6.49
C ILE A 59 0.49 -3.37 6.85
N ALA A 60 1.76 -3.41 6.47
CA ALA A 60 2.70 -2.32 6.73
C ALA A 60 2.24 -0.99 6.10
N HIS A 61 1.69 -1.04 4.88
CA HIS A 61 1.13 0.12 4.20
C HIS A 61 -0.11 0.66 4.92
N SER A 62 -1.03 -0.22 5.33
CA SER A 62 -2.22 0.17 6.11
C SER A 62 -1.85 0.85 7.43
N ASP A 63 -0.86 0.32 8.15
CA ASP A 63 -0.39 0.91 9.41
C ASP A 63 0.28 2.27 9.17
N MET A 64 1.03 2.43 8.08
CA MET A 64 1.58 3.71 7.68
C MET A 64 0.48 4.74 7.40
N CYS A 65 -0.53 4.37 6.62
CA CYS A 65 -1.67 5.24 6.31
C CYS A 65 -2.39 5.69 7.58
N ARG A 66 -2.63 4.77 8.53
CA ARG A 66 -3.22 5.11 9.84
C ARG A 66 -2.38 6.08 10.66
N ARG A 67 -1.06 5.91 10.68
CA ARG A 67 -0.15 6.83 11.38
C ARG A 67 -0.14 8.22 10.76
N LEU A 68 -0.17 8.30 9.43
CA LEU A 68 -0.21 9.56 8.69
C LEU A 68 -1.55 10.28 8.89
N GLU A 69 -2.67 9.56 8.80
CA GLU A 69 -4.01 10.12 9.05
C GLU A 69 -4.06 10.83 10.40
N ARG A 70 -3.60 10.18 11.48
CA ARG A 70 -3.58 10.78 12.81
C ARG A 70 -2.77 12.08 12.91
N LYS A 71 -1.71 12.22 12.12
CA LYS A 71 -0.84 13.41 12.07
C LYS A 71 -1.30 14.48 11.10
N LEU A 72 -2.24 14.16 10.22
CA LEU A 72 -2.78 15.06 9.22
C LEU A 72 -4.19 15.54 9.57
N SER A 73 -4.90 14.80 10.43
CA SER A 73 -6.27 15.10 10.80
C SER A 73 -6.37 16.47 11.48
N PRO A 74 -7.10 17.44 10.89
CA PRO A 74 -7.29 18.79 11.46
C PRO A 74 -8.09 18.79 12.77
N ALA A 75 -8.70 17.66 13.14
CA ALA A 75 -9.41 17.50 14.41
C ALA A 75 -8.49 17.61 15.63
N PHE A 76 -7.18 17.43 15.45
CA PHE A 76 -6.18 17.63 16.49
C PHE A 76 -5.47 18.96 16.26
N SER A 77 -5.55 19.88 17.22
CA SER A 77 -4.92 21.20 17.12
C SER A 77 -3.40 21.12 16.97
N GLU A 78 -2.75 20.08 17.49
CA GLU A 78 -1.31 19.81 17.32
C GLU A 78 -0.88 19.59 15.86
N ASN A 79 -1.82 19.27 14.97
CA ASN A 79 -1.54 19.09 13.54
C ASN A 79 -1.70 20.39 12.74
N LEU A 80 -2.17 21.46 13.38
CA LEU A 80 -2.40 22.75 12.74
C LEU A 80 -1.21 23.68 12.97
N THR A 81 -0.98 24.55 11.99
CA THR A 81 -0.06 25.69 12.14
C THR A 81 -0.74 26.82 12.93
N ASP A 82 0.06 27.70 13.52
CA ASP A 82 -0.45 28.86 14.28
C ASP A 82 -1.38 29.74 13.42
N GLU A 83 -1.03 29.95 12.15
CA GLU A 83 -1.86 30.70 11.18
C GLU A 83 -3.24 30.06 10.98
N GLN A 84 -3.32 28.73 10.93
CA GLN A 84 -4.58 28.00 10.77
C GLN A 84 -5.44 28.06 12.04
N ILE A 85 -4.82 28.00 13.22
CA ILE A 85 -5.50 28.15 14.51
C ILE A 85 -6.08 29.56 14.67
N GLU A 86 -5.30 30.58 14.29
CA GLU A 86 -5.74 31.97 14.32
C GLU A 86 -6.91 32.22 13.35
N ALA A 87 -6.86 31.63 12.15
CA ALA A 87 -7.94 31.71 11.17
C ALA A 87 -9.24 31.07 11.68
N LEU A 88 -9.16 29.93 12.38
CA LEU A 88 -10.33 29.28 12.99
C LEU A 88 -10.97 30.12 14.11
N SER A 89 -10.18 30.93 14.82
CA SER A 89 -10.66 31.77 15.93
C SER A 89 -11.36 33.06 15.46
N LYS A 90 -11.19 33.44 14.19
CA LYS A 90 -11.80 34.62 13.56
C LYS A 90 -13.05 34.29 12.74
N SER A 91 -13.32 33.01 12.52
CA SER A 91 -14.52 32.47 11.87
C SER A 91 -15.67 32.34 12.86
#